data_AF-A0A073IQD7-F1
#
_entry.id   AF-A0A073IQD7-F1
#
_cell.length_a   1.000
_cell.length_b   1.000
_cell.length_c   1.000
_cell.angle_alpha   90.00
_cell.angle_beta   90.00
_cell.angle_gamma   90.00
#
_symmetry.space_group_name_H-M   'P 1'
#
loop_
_entity.id
_entity.type
_entity.pdbx_description
1 polymer ?
#
loop_
_entity_poly.entity_id
_entity_poly.type
_entity_poly.pdbx_seq_one_letter_code
_entity_poly.pdbx_strand_id
1 'polypeptide(L)'
;MSSAEKVATKKRKQKEHYKCQKVSTEEIKQGLTVNSGFESLTAVWLGELKTAQKKAQYELLGKPFDNEKDKVTISRQAISKRIQMSETLKKHKEDIDESVLDLAEKHLIKLVLADDLGAICFLLKCKGKKRGYIERQEITGADGSSLSPVELNIAFTDKGD
;
A
#
# COMPACT_ATOMS: atom_id res chain seq x y z
N MET A 1 -18.82 0.27 -32.52
CA MET A 1 -18.70 1.43 -31.60
C MET A 1 -17.23 1.78 -31.45
N SER A 2 -16.86 2.99 -31.85
CA SER A 2 -15.47 3.47 -31.90
C SER A 2 -14.87 3.54 -30.49
N SER A 3 -13.55 3.34 -30.38
CA SER A 3 -12.79 3.35 -29.11
C SER A 3 -13.05 4.61 -28.25
N ALA A 4 -13.29 5.75 -28.91
CA ALA A 4 -13.62 7.02 -28.26
C ALA A 4 -14.98 7.00 -27.52
N GLU A 5 -15.95 6.24 -28.02
CA GLU A 5 -17.33 6.18 -27.51
C GLU A 5 -17.43 5.33 -26.23
N LYS A 6 -16.58 4.30 -26.12
CA LYS A 6 -16.43 3.47 -24.92
C LYS A 6 -15.76 4.25 -23.77
N VAL A 7 -14.83 5.15 -24.08
CA VAL A 7 -14.18 6.02 -23.08
C VAL A 7 -15.14 7.08 -22.56
N ALA A 8 -15.99 7.66 -23.42
CA ALA A 8 -16.98 8.66 -23.04
C ALA A 8 -18.08 8.08 -22.13
N THR A 9 -18.55 6.87 -22.42
CA THR A 9 -19.54 6.16 -21.60
C THR A 9 -18.96 5.71 -20.25
N LYS A 10 -17.69 5.29 -20.20
CA LYS A 10 -17.00 4.98 -18.94
C LYS A 10 -16.82 6.21 -18.04
N LYS A 11 -16.43 7.36 -18.62
CA LYS A 11 -16.32 8.64 -17.89
C LYS A 11 -17.68 9.14 -17.37
N ARG A 12 -18.78 8.94 -18.11
CA ARG A 12 -20.15 9.24 -17.64
C ARG A 12 -20.56 8.36 -16.44
N LYS A 13 -20.35 7.05 -16.52
CA LYS A 13 -20.66 6.11 -15.42
C LYS A 13 -19.84 6.40 -14.17
N GLN A 14 -18.55 6.74 -14.31
CA GLN A 14 -17.71 7.13 -13.17
C GLN A 14 -18.23 8.42 -12.52
N LYS A 15 -18.60 9.43 -13.31
CA LYS A 15 -19.12 10.71 -12.81
C LYS A 15 -20.46 10.57 -12.08
N GLU A 16 -21.32 9.65 -12.52
CA GLU A 16 -22.58 9.34 -11.81
C GLU A 16 -22.34 8.59 -10.50
N HIS A 17 -21.36 7.68 -10.44
CA HIS A 17 -21.02 6.97 -9.21
C HIS A 17 -20.48 7.92 -8.12
N TYR A 18 -19.64 8.89 -8.50
CA TYR A 18 -19.18 9.95 -7.60
C TYR A 18 -20.32 10.90 -7.16
N LYS A 19 -21.37 11.09 -7.97
CA LYS A 19 -22.52 11.91 -7.61
C LYS A 19 -23.41 11.22 -6.59
N CYS A 20 -23.60 9.91 -6.69
CA CYS A 20 -24.40 9.10 -5.74
C CYS A 20 -23.72 8.98 -4.36
N GLN A 21 -22.39 8.82 -4.30
CA GLN A 21 -21.65 8.83 -3.03
C GLN A 21 -21.68 10.19 -2.32
N LYS A 22 -21.66 11.30 -3.05
CA LYS A 22 -21.78 12.64 -2.43
C LYS A 22 -23.16 12.85 -1.81
N VAL A 23 -24.22 12.41 -2.47
CA VAL A 23 -25.60 12.57 -1.98
C VAL A 23 -25.80 11.82 -0.66
N SER A 24 -25.27 10.59 -0.50
CA SER A 24 -25.43 9.87 0.78
C SER A 24 -24.64 10.48 1.94
N THR A 25 -23.47 11.09 1.67
CA THR A 25 -22.69 11.77 2.72
C THR A 25 -23.26 13.14 3.13
N GLU A 26 -24.00 13.81 2.24
CA GLU A 26 -24.67 15.07 2.55
C GLU A 26 -26.00 14.86 3.27
N GLU A 27 -26.72 13.77 2.96
CA GLU A 27 -27.95 13.37 3.67
C GLU A 27 -27.66 12.93 5.12
N ILE A 28 -26.50 12.28 5.38
CA ILE A 28 -26.07 11.97 6.75
C ILE A 28 -25.79 13.25 7.57
N LYS A 29 -25.38 14.35 6.93
CA LYS A 29 -25.17 15.64 7.61
C LYS A 29 -26.48 16.38 7.89
N GLN A 30 -27.51 16.19 7.07
CA GLN A 30 -28.80 16.83 7.26
C GLN A 30 -29.67 16.12 8.31
N GLY A 31 -29.40 14.84 8.60
CA GLY A 31 -30.04 14.08 9.68
C GLY A 31 -29.48 14.31 11.08
N LEU A 32 -28.40 15.07 11.24
CA LEU A 32 -27.74 15.34 12.53
C LEU A 32 -27.90 16.80 12.99
N THR A 33 -29.00 17.47 12.63
CA THR A 33 -29.29 18.84 13.05
C THR A 33 -30.51 18.93 13.95
N VAL A 34 -30.43 18.26 15.10
CA VAL A 34 -31.19 18.64 16.30
C VAL A 34 -30.26 18.50 17.50
N ASN A 35 -29.42 19.52 17.69
CA ASN A 35 -28.92 20.03 18.98
C ASN A 35 -27.94 21.19 18.69
N SER A 36 -28.49 22.28 18.16
CA SER A 36 -27.77 23.55 17.98
C SER A 36 -27.43 24.14 19.35
N GLY A 37 -26.18 23.98 19.80
CA GLY A 37 -25.65 24.71 20.95
C GLY A 37 -24.48 24.06 21.69
N PHE A 38 -24.30 22.74 21.58
CA PHE A 38 -23.28 22.02 22.36
C PHE A 38 -22.10 21.49 21.53
N GLU A 39 -22.27 21.35 20.21
CA GLU A 39 -21.26 20.76 19.32
C GLU A 39 -20.18 21.73 18.83
N SER A 40 -20.36 23.05 19.02
CA SER A 40 -19.35 24.05 18.64
C SER A 40 -18.19 24.14 19.64
N LEU A 41 -18.48 23.96 20.94
CA LEU A 41 -17.47 24.00 22.00
C LEU A 41 -16.67 22.70 22.08
N THR A 42 -17.31 21.54 21.84
CA THR A 42 -16.60 20.25 21.84
C THR A 42 -15.72 20.07 20.61
N ALA A 43 -16.10 20.61 19.44
CA ALA A 43 -15.26 20.55 18.24
C ALA A 43 -13.97 21.40 18.36
N VAL A 44 -14.05 22.58 18.98
CA VAL A 44 -12.87 23.41 19.29
C VAL A 44 -11.99 22.71 20.33
N TRP A 45 -12.59 22.18 21.40
CA TRP A 45 -11.86 21.48 22.46
C TRP A 45 -11.21 20.15 21.99
N LEU A 46 -11.90 19.38 21.14
CA LEU A 46 -11.34 18.19 20.46
C LEU A 46 -10.27 18.56 19.43
N GLY A 47 -10.39 19.72 18.77
CA GLY A 47 -9.37 20.26 17.89
C GLY A 47 -8.09 20.62 18.65
N GLU A 48 -8.25 21.31 19.79
CA GLU A 48 -7.16 21.69 20.70
C GLU A 48 -6.48 20.48 21.35
N LEU A 49 -7.25 19.44 21.71
CA LEU A 49 -6.69 18.18 22.21
C LEU A 49 -5.89 17.42 21.16
N LYS A 50 -6.37 17.38 19.91
CA LYS A 50 -5.65 16.73 18.81
C LYS A 50 -4.37 17.48 18.43
N THR A 51 -4.38 18.81 18.47
CA THR A 51 -3.18 19.63 18.23
C THR A 51 -2.18 19.52 19.39
N ALA A 52 -2.66 19.45 20.63
CA ALA A 52 -1.83 19.22 21.81
C ALA A 52 -1.20 17.82 21.82
N GLN A 53 -1.96 16.75 21.52
CA GLN A 53 -1.41 15.40 21.39
C GLN A 53 -0.35 15.33 20.29
N LYS A 54 -0.61 15.94 19.14
CA LYS A 54 0.33 15.98 18.01
C LYS A 54 1.61 16.76 18.36
N LYS A 55 1.49 17.86 19.11
CA LYS A 55 2.63 18.65 19.60
C LYS A 55 3.47 17.89 20.63
N ALA A 56 2.83 17.24 21.60
CA ALA A 56 3.51 16.38 22.58
C ALA A 56 4.22 15.20 21.91
N GLN A 57 3.60 14.62 20.88
CA GLN A 57 4.20 13.58 20.06
C GLN A 57 5.45 14.08 19.32
N TYR A 58 5.47 15.31 18.79
CA TYR A 58 6.65 15.92 18.15
C TYR A 58 7.78 16.24 19.13
N GLU A 59 7.46 16.54 20.38
CA GLU A 59 8.46 16.84 21.42
C GLU A 59 9.14 15.55 21.92
N LEU A 60 8.41 14.43 21.97
CA LEU A 60 8.94 13.12 22.34
C LEU A 60 9.69 12.40 21.21
N LEU A 61 9.25 12.55 19.95
CA LEU A 61 9.85 11.86 18.79
C LEU A 61 10.97 12.66 18.11
N GLY A 62 11.26 13.88 18.58
CA GLY A 62 12.16 14.80 17.88
C GLY A 62 11.50 15.38 16.61
N LYS A 63 12.00 16.53 16.15
CA LYS A 63 11.48 17.14 14.92
C LYS A 63 11.68 16.19 13.74
N PRO A 64 10.65 15.95 12.90
CA PRO A 64 10.85 15.20 11.67
C PRO A 64 11.87 15.93 10.77
N PHE A 65 12.63 15.15 10.00
CA PHE A 65 13.70 15.61 9.09
C PHE A 65 13.09 16.35 7.89
N ASP A 66 12.44 17.48 8.14
CA ASP A 66 11.63 18.19 7.13
C ASP A 66 12.31 19.51 6.70
N ASN A 67 13.55 19.74 7.13
CA ASN A 67 14.29 20.95 6.79
C ASN A 67 15.06 20.73 5.49
N GLU A 68 14.69 21.48 4.47
CA GLU A 68 15.43 21.64 3.22
C GLU A 68 16.95 21.90 3.40
N LYS A 69 17.36 22.38 4.58
CA LYS A 69 18.76 22.64 4.96
C LYS A 69 19.59 21.41 5.29
N ASP A 70 18.98 20.25 5.57
CA ASP A 70 19.70 19.02 5.93
C ASP A 70 19.83 18.05 4.75
N LYS A 71 19.58 18.52 3.51
CA LYS A 71 19.77 17.74 2.28
C LYS A 71 21.25 17.40 2.11
N VAL A 72 21.64 16.26 2.66
CA VAL A 72 22.92 15.61 2.40
C VAL A 72 22.93 15.21 0.92
N THR A 73 23.68 15.94 0.10
CA THR A 73 23.85 15.69 -1.35
C THR A 73 24.75 14.47 -1.58
N ILE A 74 24.33 13.30 -1.08
CA ILE A 74 25.00 12.03 -1.36
C ILE A 74 24.14 11.27 -2.38
N SER A 75 24.78 10.79 -3.44
CA SER A 75 24.11 9.92 -4.41
C SER A 75 23.57 8.66 -3.74
N ARG A 76 22.33 8.26 -4.05
CA ARG A 76 21.71 7.01 -3.59
C ARG A 76 22.66 5.81 -3.79
N GLN A 77 23.43 5.79 -4.88
CA GLN A 77 24.38 4.73 -5.16
C GLN A 77 25.52 4.68 -4.13
N ALA A 78 26.02 5.85 -3.69
CA ALA A 78 27.06 5.93 -2.67
C ALA A 78 26.55 5.43 -1.31
N ILE A 79 25.30 5.75 -0.96
CA ILE A 79 24.64 5.23 0.26
C ILE A 79 24.49 3.70 0.16
N SER A 80 23.98 3.20 -0.97
CA SER A 80 23.81 1.76 -1.18
C SER A 80 25.13 1.00 -1.10
N LYS A 81 26.20 1.53 -1.70
CA LYS A 81 27.55 0.97 -1.58
C LYS A 81 28.02 0.94 -0.13
N ARG A 82 27.81 2.04 0.62
CA ARG A 82 28.21 2.13 2.03
C ARG A 82 27.47 1.14 2.92
N ILE A 83 26.17 0.93 2.68
CA ILE A 83 25.39 -0.10 3.38
C ILE A 83 25.94 -1.48 3.03
N GLN A 84 26.25 -1.77 1.76
CA GLN A 84 26.81 -3.07 1.37
C GLN A 84 28.19 -3.37 1.97
N MET A 85 29.00 -2.34 2.21
CA MET A 85 30.35 -2.49 2.76
C MET A 85 30.37 -2.63 4.29
N SER A 86 29.32 -2.20 5.00
CA SER A 86 29.29 -2.17 6.47
C SER A 86 28.23 -3.11 7.02
N GLU A 87 28.65 -4.08 7.83
CA GLU A 87 27.75 -5.09 8.41
C GLU A 87 26.73 -4.48 9.38
N THR A 88 27.11 -3.47 10.16
CA THR A 88 26.20 -2.80 11.10
C THR A 88 25.08 -2.06 10.38
N LEU A 89 25.39 -1.40 9.27
CA LEU A 89 24.40 -0.68 8.46
C LEU A 89 23.44 -1.63 7.74
N LYS A 90 23.88 -2.83 7.35
CA LYS A 90 22.98 -3.84 6.77
C LYS A 90 21.92 -4.28 7.78
N LYS A 91 22.34 -4.63 9.00
CA LYS A 91 21.43 -5.04 10.07
C LYS A 91 20.38 -3.99 10.36
N HIS A 92 20.78 -2.73 10.52
CA HIS A 92 19.83 -1.65 10.72
C HIS A 92 18.88 -1.44 9.54
N LYS A 93 19.35 -1.65 8.29
CA LYS A 93 18.47 -1.62 7.13
C LYS A 93 17.44 -2.75 7.18
N GLU A 94 17.87 -3.97 7.50
CA GLU A 94 16.98 -5.12 7.67
C GLU A 94 15.93 -4.85 8.76
N ASP A 95 16.33 -4.32 9.92
CA ASP A 95 15.40 -3.95 10.99
C ASP A 95 14.36 -2.91 10.54
N ILE A 96 14.78 -1.93 9.72
CA ILE A 96 13.88 -0.93 9.15
C ILE A 96 12.92 -1.59 8.14
N ASP A 97 13.43 -2.44 7.27
CA ASP A 97 12.62 -3.14 6.26
C ASP A 97 11.58 -4.04 6.94
N GLU A 98 11.94 -4.77 8.01
CA GLU A 98 11.02 -5.54 8.86
C GLU A 98 9.98 -4.63 9.54
N SER A 99 10.39 -3.48 10.09
CA SER A 99 9.43 -2.53 10.67
C SER A 99 8.44 -1.99 9.64
N VAL A 100 8.86 -1.80 8.38
CA VAL A 100 7.96 -1.38 7.29
C VAL A 100 6.97 -2.49 6.95
N LEU A 101 7.42 -3.75 6.96
CA LEU A 101 6.55 -4.92 6.77
C LEU A 101 5.51 -5.02 7.89
N ASP A 102 5.90 -4.89 9.15
CA ASP A 102 4.98 -4.86 10.30
C ASP A 102 3.89 -3.79 10.17
N LEU A 103 4.26 -2.61 9.67
CA LEU A 103 3.29 -1.54 9.40
C LEU A 103 2.33 -1.94 8.28
N ALA A 104 2.83 -2.52 7.20
CA ALA A 104 2.00 -3.01 6.10
C ALA A 104 1.02 -4.09 6.58
N GLU A 105 1.46 -5.01 7.44
CA GLU A 105 0.58 -6.03 8.04
C GLU A 105 -0.54 -5.41 8.86
N LYS A 106 -0.23 -4.42 9.71
CA LYS A 106 -1.25 -3.69 10.49
C LYS A 106 -2.28 -3.03 9.59
N HIS A 107 -1.86 -2.44 8.48
CA HIS A 107 -2.77 -1.84 7.52
C HIS A 107 -3.59 -2.89 6.76
N LEU A 108 -3.00 -4.01 6.38
CA LEU A 108 -3.69 -5.11 5.71
C LEU A 108 -4.81 -5.66 6.59
N ILE A 109 -4.55 -5.90 7.88
CA ILE A 109 -5.57 -6.38 8.82
C ILE A 109 -6.71 -5.37 8.97
N LYS A 110 -6.42 -4.07 9.04
CA LYS A 110 -7.46 -3.02 9.08
C LYS A 110 -8.35 -3.04 7.84
N LEU A 111 -7.78 -3.24 6.66
CA LEU A 111 -8.54 -3.34 5.41
C LEU A 111 -9.42 -4.59 5.35
N VAL A 112 -8.90 -5.72 5.86
CA VAL A 112 -9.68 -6.95 6.00
C VAL A 112 -10.88 -6.76 6.93
N LEU A 113 -10.68 -6.05 8.05
CA LEU A 113 -11.78 -5.70 8.97
C LEU A 113 -12.79 -4.72 8.37
N ALA A 114 -12.37 -3.94 7.37
CA ALA A 114 -13.24 -3.03 6.62
C ALA A 114 -13.90 -3.71 5.40
N ASP A 115 -13.86 -5.04 5.32
CA ASP A 115 -14.44 -5.87 4.25
C ASP A 115 -13.92 -5.53 2.83
N ASP A 116 -12.66 -5.08 2.71
CA ASP A 116 -12.04 -4.90 1.40
C ASP A 116 -11.73 -6.28 0.75
N LEU A 117 -12.42 -6.57 -0.35
CA LEU A 117 -12.30 -7.84 -1.07
C LEU A 117 -10.86 -8.13 -1.53
N GLY A 118 -10.12 -7.08 -1.93
CA GLY A 118 -8.74 -7.20 -2.36
C GLY A 118 -7.84 -7.69 -1.24
N ALA A 119 -7.91 -7.04 -0.08
CA ALA A 119 -7.17 -7.40 1.12
C ALA A 119 -7.52 -8.81 1.62
N ILE A 120 -8.81 -9.19 1.62
CA ILE A 120 -9.26 -10.52 2.03
C ILE A 120 -8.70 -11.60 1.10
N CYS A 121 -8.84 -11.41 -0.22
CA CYS A 121 -8.32 -12.36 -1.21
C CYS A 121 -6.80 -12.53 -1.08
N PHE A 122 -6.07 -11.42 -0.93
CA PHE A 122 -4.62 -11.44 -0.73
C PHE A 122 -4.22 -12.22 0.52
N LEU A 123 -4.89 -11.96 1.65
CA LEU A 123 -4.62 -12.67 2.90
C LEU A 123 -4.88 -14.18 2.78
N LEU A 124 -5.98 -14.57 2.14
CA LEU A 124 -6.33 -15.99 1.92
C LEU A 124 -5.35 -16.69 0.99
N LYS A 125 -4.89 -16.05 -0.08
CA LYS A 125 -3.87 -16.61 -0.98
C LYS A 125 -2.54 -16.86 -0.28
N CYS A 126 -2.17 -16.01 0.68
CA CYS A 126 -0.91 -16.15 1.41
C CYS A 126 -1.02 -17.11 2.61
N LYS A 127 -1.95 -16.87 3.54
CA LYS A 127 -2.08 -17.67 4.78
C LYS A 127 -3.03 -18.86 4.64
N GLY A 128 -3.99 -18.78 3.73
CA GLY A 128 -5.01 -19.80 3.49
C GLY A 128 -4.56 -20.96 2.58
N LYS A 129 -3.29 -21.03 2.16
CA LYS A 129 -2.78 -22.13 1.32
C LYS A 129 -3.07 -23.51 1.91
N LYS A 130 -2.91 -23.65 3.24
CA LYS A 130 -3.24 -24.89 3.98
C LYS A 130 -4.72 -25.29 3.88
N ARG A 131 -5.62 -24.33 3.59
CA ARG A 131 -7.07 -24.54 3.41
C ARG A 131 -7.49 -24.66 1.95
N GLY A 132 -6.53 -24.68 1.01
CA GLY A 132 -6.81 -24.83 -0.42
C GLY A 132 -6.98 -23.54 -1.22
N TYR A 133 -6.68 -22.37 -0.65
CA TYR A 133 -6.65 -21.09 -1.39
C TYR A 133 -5.37 -20.95 -2.22
N ILE A 134 -5.18 -21.86 -3.19
CA ILE A 134 -4.04 -21.90 -4.09
C ILE A 134 -4.56 -21.73 -5.52
N GLU A 135 -3.96 -20.81 -6.26
CA GLU A 135 -4.24 -20.69 -7.70
C GLU A 135 -3.57 -21.84 -8.44
N ARG A 136 -4.38 -22.62 -9.16
CA ARG A 136 -3.87 -23.67 -10.04
C ARG A 136 -3.43 -23.02 -11.35
N GLN A 137 -2.20 -23.28 -11.76
CA GLN A 137 -1.72 -22.98 -13.10
C GLN A 137 -1.75 -24.26 -13.91
N GLU A 138 -2.61 -24.31 -14.93
CA GLU A 138 -2.61 -25.38 -15.91
C GLU A 138 -1.61 -25.01 -17.01
N ILE A 139 -0.45 -25.67 -17.00
CA ILE A 139 0.59 -25.47 -18.01
C ILE A 139 0.37 -26.52 -19.09
N THR A 140 -0.19 -26.10 -20.22
CA THR A 140 -0.35 -26.93 -21.43
C THR A 140 0.50 -26.36 -22.58
N GLY A 141 0.92 -27.22 -23.51
CA GLY A 141 1.55 -26.77 -24.76
C GLY A 141 0.58 -25.97 -25.64
N ALA A 142 1.09 -25.42 -26.75
CA ALA A 142 0.26 -24.73 -27.73
C ALA A 142 -0.93 -25.61 -28.14
N ASP A 143 -2.14 -25.06 -28.13
CA ASP A 143 -3.38 -25.75 -28.48
C ASP A 143 -3.72 -26.99 -27.62
N GLY A 144 -3.24 -27.05 -26.38
CA GLY A 144 -3.51 -28.17 -25.46
C GLY A 144 -2.63 -29.40 -25.72
N SER A 145 -1.62 -29.27 -26.57
CA SER A 145 -0.66 -30.33 -26.86
C SER A 145 0.28 -30.61 -25.67
N SER A 146 0.82 -31.83 -25.60
CA SER A 146 1.82 -32.21 -24.60
C SER A 146 3.05 -31.32 -24.70
N LEU A 147 3.62 -30.92 -23.56
CA LEU A 147 4.87 -30.17 -23.51
C LEU A 147 5.98 -31.01 -24.18
N SER A 148 6.56 -30.48 -25.26
CA SER A 148 7.70 -31.12 -25.91
C SER A 148 8.92 -31.09 -24.98
N PRO A 149 9.68 -32.18 -24.85
CA PRO A 149 10.95 -32.16 -24.13
C PRO A 149 11.87 -31.07 -24.70
N VAL A 150 12.38 -30.20 -23.83
CA VAL A 150 13.35 -29.18 -24.24
C VAL A 150 14.73 -29.82 -24.24
N GLU A 151 15.38 -29.86 -25.40
CA GLU A 151 16.80 -30.23 -25.50
C GLU A 151 17.65 -29.06 -24.98
N LEU A 152 18.33 -29.27 -23.85
CA LEU A 152 19.23 -28.28 -23.25
C LEU A 152 20.68 -28.59 -23.65
N ASN A 153 21.22 -27.81 -24.58
CA ASN A 153 22.65 -27.81 -24.88
C ASN A 153 23.37 -26.93 -23.86
N ILE A 154 24.02 -27.55 -22.88
CA ILE A 154 24.85 -26.87 -21.89
C ILE A 154 26.27 -26.79 -22.44
N ALA A 155 26.68 -25.60 -22.88
CA ALA A 155 28.07 -25.33 -23.21
C ALA A 155 28.80 -24.79 -21.98
N PHE A 156 29.72 -25.58 -21.43
CA PHE A 156 30.65 -25.08 -20.41
C PHE A 156 31.73 -24.27 -21.11
N THR A 157 31.69 -22.94 -20.97
CA THR A 157 32.84 -22.10 -21.29
C THR A 157 33.73 -22.06 -20.05
N ASP A 158 34.85 -22.76 -20.07
CA ASP A 158 35.90 -22.54 -19.09
C ASP A 158 36.35 -21.08 -19.23
N LYS A 159 36.13 -20.28 -18.18
CA LYS A 159 36.75 -18.96 -18.08
C LYS A 159 38.24 -19.19 -17.89
N GLY A 160 38.98 -19.08 -18.98
CA GLY A 160 40.44 -19.03 -18.95
C GLY A 160 40.92 -17.85 -18.11
N ASP A 161 41.88 -18.19 -17.25
CA ASP A 161 42.84 -17.39 -16.48
C ASP A 161 42.34 -16.40 -15.41
#